data_AF-A0A699RKK9-F1
#
_entry.id   AF-A0A699RKK9-F1
#
_cell.length_a   1.000
_cell.length_b   1.000
_cell.length_c   1.000
_cell.angle_alpha   90.00
_cell.angle_beta   90.00
_cell.angle_gamma   90.00
#
_symmetry.space_group_name_H-M   'P 1'
#
loop_
_entity.id
_entity.type
_entity.pdbx_description
1 polymer ?
#
loop_
_entity_poly.entity_id
_entity_poly.type
_entity_poly.pdbx_seq_one_letter_code
_entity_poly.pdbx_strand_id
1 'polypeptide(L)'
;MMGNRALLMNFVEKFLGTVRFGNNDFAVTAGYGDVVIGSKTIKKVYYVKGLGHTLFSVGQFCDKGLEVAFPKSTCFVQNEDGVDLLTGDRSSNLYTI
;
A
#
# COMPACT_ATOMS: atom_id res chain seq x y z
N MET A 1 -2.83 0.32 3.87
CA MET A 1 -2.42 1.07 5.08
C MET A 1 -0.97 1.47 4.92
N MET A 2 -0.58 2.63 5.45
CA MET A 2 0.76 3.18 5.22
C MET A 2 1.40 3.64 6.53
N GLY A 3 2.69 3.33 6.66
CA GLY A 3 3.52 3.69 7.82
C GLY A 3 4.29 4.99 7.68
N ASN A 4 4.44 5.47 6.44
CA ASN A 4 5.16 6.70 6.13
C ASN A 4 4.19 7.79 5.69
N ARG A 5 3.97 8.79 6.55
CA ARG A 5 3.08 9.94 6.27
C ARG A 5 3.54 10.73 5.04
N ALA A 6 4.85 10.83 4.78
CA ALA A 6 5.39 11.67 3.71
C ALA A 6 4.97 11.22 2.31
N LEU A 7 4.53 9.97 2.17
CA LEU A 7 4.07 9.40 0.89
C LEU A 7 2.57 9.61 0.65
N LEU A 8 1.85 10.25 1.59
CA LEU A 8 0.42 10.54 1.48
C LEU A 8 0.19 12.00 1.05
N MET A 9 -0.50 12.16 -0.07
CA MET A 9 -1.02 13.45 -0.55
C MET A 9 -2.38 13.75 0.06
N ASN A 10 -2.79 15.03 0.07
CA ASN A 10 -4.10 15.46 0.60
C ASN A 10 -4.40 14.92 2.00
N PHE A 11 -3.37 14.81 2.85
CA PHE A 11 -3.49 14.13 4.14
C PHE A 11 -4.44 14.87 5.08
N VAL A 12 -5.40 14.13 5.62
CA VAL A 12 -6.31 14.58 6.67
C VAL A 12 -5.92 13.89 7.96
N GLU A 13 -5.42 14.67 8.92
CA GLU A 13 -5.14 14.19 10.27
C GLU A 13 -6.46 13.99 11.03
N LYS A 14 -6.71 12.75 11.47
CA LYS A 14 -7.91 12.37 12.20
C LYS A 14 -7.68 11.07 12.92
N PHE A 15 -7.98 11.03 14.22
CA PHE A 15 -8.05 9.77 14.94
C PHE A 15 -9.22 8.93 14.41
N LEU A 16 -8.90 7.74 13.90
CA LEU A 16 -9.89 6.82 13.32
C LEU A 16 -10.04 5.51 14.10
N GLY A 17 -9.22 5.32 15.13
CA GLY A 17 -9.22 4.11 15.96
C GLY A 17 -7.83 3.49 16.07
N THR A 18 -7.80 2.29 16.64
CA THR A 18 -6.60 1.47 16.80
C THR A 18 -6.71 0.20 15.96
N VAL A 19 -5.59 -0.22 15.38
CA VAL A 19 -5.46 -1.51 14.70
C VAL A 19 -4.63 -2.43 15.57
N ARG A 20 -5.02 -3.71 15.61
CA ARG A 20 -4.26 -4.77 16.28
C ARG A 20 -3.51 -5.56 15.22
N PHE A 21 -2.21 -5.71 15.41
CA PHE A 21 -1.35 -6.49 14.53
C PHE A 21 -1.41 -7.99 14.88
N GLY A 22 -0.94 -8.83 13.96
CA GLY A 22 -0.90 -10.29 14.17
C GLY A 22 -0.03 -10.73 15.36
N ASN A 23 0.90 -9.89 15.80
CA ASN A 23 1.72 -10.09 17.00
C ASN A 23 1.06 -9.54 18.30
N ASN A 24 -0.22 -9.15 18.25
CA ASN A 24 -1.00 -8.53 19.34
C ASN A 24 -0.63 -7.09 19.72
N ASP A 25 0.33 -6.46 19.05
CA ASP A 25 0.59 -5.04 19.27
C ASP A 25 -0.54 -4.17 18.71
N PHE A 26 -0.63 -2.95 19.21
CA PHE A 26 -1.62 -1.97 18.78
C PHE A 26 -0.94 -0.73 18.20
N ALA A 27 -1.53 -0.20 17.14
CA ALA A 27 -1.13 1.06 16.54
C ALA A 27 -2.33 1.97 16.32
N VAL A 28 -2.10 3.29 16.31
CA VAL A 28 -3.13 4.30 16.07
C VAL A 28 -3.23 4.59 14.58
N THR A 29 -4.46 4.54 14.06
CA THR A 29 -4.78 5.11 12.75
C THR A 29 -4.97 6.62 12.91
N ALA A 30 -3.96 7.39 12.51
CA ALA A 30 -3.86 8.83 12.78
C ALA A 30 -4.36 9.72 11.63
N GLY A 31 -4.83 9.14 10.54
CA GLY A 31 -5.46 9.88 9.45
C GLY A 31 -5.54 9.07 8.18
N TYR A 32 -5.79 9.76 7.07
CA TYR A 32 -5.78 9.17 5.74
C TYR A 32 -5.35 10.21 4.70
N GLY A 33 -4.82 9.73 3.59
CA GLY A 33 -4.51 10.56 2.42
C GLY A 33 -4.60 9.73 1.16
N ASP A 34 -4.11 10.28 0.06
CA ASP A 34 -4.11 9.64 -1.24
C ASP A 34 -2.69 9.22 -1.61
N VAL A 35 -2.54 8.09 -2.29
CA VAL A 35 -1.27 7.64 -2.86
C VAL A 35 -1.40 7.64 -4.38
N VAL A 36 -0.39 8.20 -5.07
CA VAL A 36 -0.31 8.20 -6.53
C VAL A 36 0.70 7.14 -6.97
N ILE A 37 0.29 6.27 -7.88
CA ILE A 37 1.11 5.19 -8.45
C ILE A 37 0.96 5.27 -9.96
N GLY A 38 2.02 5.68 -10.64
CA GLY A 38 1.94 6.06 -12.05
C GLY A 38 0.88 7.15 -12.27
N SER A 39 -0.07 6.89 -13.18
CA SER A 39 -1.21 7.76 -13.46
C SER A 39 -2.44 7.49 -12.59
N LYS A 40 -2.43 6.44 -11.74
CA LYS A 40 -3.59 6.05 -10.93
C LYS A 40 -3.45 6.55 -9.49
N THR A 41 -4.59 6.87 -8.86
CA THR A 41 -4.64 7.32 -7.46
C THR A 41 -5.46 6.35 -6.62
N ILE A 42 -4.85 5.88 -5.53
CA ILE A 42 -5.51 5.15 -4.46
C ILE A 42 -5.94 6.16 -3.41
N LYS A 43 -7.25 6.37 -3.30
CA LYS A 43 -7.83 7.35 -2.37
C LYS A 43 -8.00 6.77 -0.97
N LYS A 44 -7.96 7.63 0.05
CA LYS A 44 -8.25 7.28 1.46
C LYS A 44 -7.39 6.12 1.98
N VAL A 45 -6.10 6.13 1.68
CA VAL A 45 -5.11 5.25 2.31
C VAL A 45 -4.90 5.68 3.76
N TYR A 46 -5.22 4.79 4.69
CA TYR A 46 -5.05 5.04 6.12
C TYR A 46 -3.58 5.08 6.55
N TYR A 47 -3.22 6.11 7.31
CA TYR A 47 -1.93 6.25 7.97
C TYR A 47 -1.98 5.61 9.36
N VAL A 48 -1.11 4.64 9.61
CA VAL A 48 -1.01 3.92 10.87
C VAL A 48 0.34 4.24 11.51
N LYS A 49 0.32 4.91 12.66
CA LYS A 49 1.54 5.33 13.36
C LYS A 49 2.30 4.11 13.87
N GLY A 50 3.59 4.03 13.57
CA GLY A 50 4.44 2.89 13.99
C GLY A 50 4.33 1.66 13.10
N LEU A 51 3.55 1.71 12.02
CA LEU A 51 3.58 0.66 11.00
C LEU A 51 4.91 0.77 10.24
N GLY A 52 5.76 -0.26 10.30
CA GLY A 52 7.09 -0.23 9.68
C GLY A 52 7.09 -0.38 8.16
N HIS A 53 6.00 -0.92 7.59
CA HIS A 53 5.89 -1.23 6.16
C HIS A 53 4.58 -0.72 5.56
N THR A 54 4.58 -0.42 4.27
CA THR A 54 3.34 -0.12 3.55
C THR A 54 2.67 -1.42 3.13
N LEU A 55 1.36 -1.53 3.38
CA LEU A 55 0.55 -2.66 2.96
C LEU A 55 -0.48 -2.19 1.93
N PHE A 56 -0.31 -2.63 0.69
CA PHE A 56 -1.32 -2.49 -0.36
C PHE A 56 -2.13 -3.77 -0.49
N SER A 57 -3.43 -3.63 -0.66
CA SER A 57 -4.29 -4.78 -1.02
C SER A 57 -4.24 -4.97 -2.53
N VAL A 58 -4.01 -6.21 -2.98
CA VAL A 58 -4.05 -6.58 -4.41
C VAL A 58 -5.40 -6.18 -5.03
N GLY A 59 -6.50 -6.39 -4.29
CA GLY A 59 -7.84 -5.99 -4.76
C GLY A 59 -7.95 -4.51 -5.08
N GLN A 60 -7.27 -3.62 -4.33
CA GLN A 60 -7.28 -2.18 -4.62
C GLN A 60 -6.60 -1.83 -5.94
N PHE A 61 -5.60 -2.61 -6.35
CA PHE A 61 -4.99 -2.48 -7.68
C PHE A 61 -5.93 -2.98 -8.76
N CYS A 62 -6.55 -4.15 -8.56
CA CYS A 62 -7.51 -4.72 -9.50
C CYS A 62 -8.74 -3.83 -9.72
N ASP A 63 -9.29 -3.24 -8.65
CA ASP A 63 -10.41 -2.28 -8.71
C ASP A 63 -10.07 -1.02 -9.54
N LYS A 64 -8.77 -0.74 -9.70
CA LYS A 64 -8.24 0.36 -10.52
C LYS A 64 -7.88 -0.08 -11.93
N GLY A 65 -8.15 -1.33 -12.31
CA GLY A 65 -7.78 -1.89 -13.61
C GLY A 65 -6.27 -2.08 -13.78
N LEU A 66 -5.53 -2.27 -12.68
CA LEU A 66 -4.12 -2.64 -12.73
C LEU A 66 -3.97 -4.14 -12.62
N GLU A 67 -3.07 -4.71 -13.41
CA GLU A 67 -2.70 -6.11 -13.32
C GLU A 67 -1.63 -6.28 -12.24
N VAL A 68 -1.74 -7.34 -11.44
CA VAL A 68 -0.74 -7.70 -10.44
C VAL A 68 -0.29 -9.13 -10.69
N ALA A 69 1.00 -9.31 -10.94
CA ALA A 69 1.59 -10.62 -11.17
C ALA A 69 2.63 -10.96 -10.09
N PHE A 70 2.74 -12.25 -9.78
CA PHE A 70 3.71 -12.79 -8.83
C PHE A 70 4.56 -13.90 -9.47
N PRO A 71 5.45 -13.58 -10.42
CA PRO A 71 6.48 -14.50 -10.87
C PRO A 71 7.35 -15.05 -9.72
N LYS A 72 8.11 -16.12 -10.00
CA LYS A 72 8.88 -16.88 -8.99
C LYS A 72 9.75 -16.04 -8.04
N SER A 73 10.32 -14.93 -8.50
CA SER A 73 11.27 -14.12 -7.71
C SER A 73 10.92 -12.63 -7.69
N THR A 74 9.84 -12.22 -8.34
CA THR A 74 9.46 -10.81 -8.48
C THR A 74 7.95 -10.66 -8.39
N CYS A 75 7.49 -9.46 -8.09
CA CYS A 75 6.12 -9.05 -8.35
C CYS A 75 6.13 -7.75 -9.14
N PHE A 76 5.07 -7.50 -9.90
CA PHE A 76 4.88 -6.23 -10.54
C PHE A 76 3.42 -5.84 -10.59
N VAL A 77 3.19 -4.53 -10.63
CA VAL A 77 1.88 -3.92 -10.85
C VAL A 77 1.95 -3.19 -12.19
N GLN A 78 1.18 -3.64 -13.16
CA GLN A 78 1.18 -3.12 -14.53
C GLN A 78 -0.09 -2.31 -14.84
N ASN A 79 0.06 -1.31 -15.70
CA ASN A 79 -1.07 -0.63 -16.32
C ASN A 79 -1.60 -1.41 -17.54
N GLU A 80 -2.64 -0.87 -18.17
CA GLU A 80 -3.29 -1.46 -19.35
C GLU A 80 -2.37 -1.55 -20.58
N ASP A 81 -1.29 -0.76 -20.62
CA ASP A 81 -0.27 -0.78 -21.67
C ASP A 81 0.86 -1.79 -21.40
N GLY A 82 0.80 -2.52 -20.28
CA GLY A 82 1.86 -3.46 -19.84
C GLY A 82 3.09 -2.79 -19.24
N VAL A 83 3.00 -1.50 -18.87
CA VAL A 83 4.09 -0.76 -18.20
C VAL A 83 4.07 -1.04 -16.71
N ASP A 84 5.21 -1.47 -16.18
CA ASP A 84 5.43 -1.66 -14.74
C ASP A 84 5.37 -0.32 -14.00
N LEU A 85 4.37 -0.15 -13.13
CA LEU A 85 4.24 1.00 -12.24
C LEU A 85 4.94 0.77 -10.90
N LEU A 86 4.97 -0.47 -10.45
CA LEU A 86 5.69 -0.94 -9.27
C LEU A 86 6.33 -2.28 -9.59
N THR A 87 7.53 -2.49 -9.10
CA THR A 87 8.23 -3.78 -9.15
C THR A 87 8.74 -4.09 -7.76
N GLY A 88 8.58 -5.33 -7.33
CA GLY A 88 9.08 -5.80 -6.05
C GLY A 88 9.83 -7.11 -6.21
N ASP A 89 10.70 -7.38 -5.26
CA ASP A 89 11.47 -8.62 -5.20
C ASP A 89 10.88 -9.57 -4.17
N ARG A 90 11.02 -10.87 -4.42
CA ARG A 90 10.64 -11.90 -3.44
C ARG A 90 11.81 -12.19 -2.50
N SER A 91 11.59 -11.99 -1.21
CA SER A 91 12.45 -12.48 -0.13
C SER A 91 11.70 -13.52 0.70
N SER A 92 12.16 -14.78 0.65
CA SER A 92 11.45 -15.91 1.26
C SER A 92 9.99 -15.96 0.77
N ASN A 93 9.01 -15.85 1.66
CA ASN A 93 7.58 -15.89 1.32
C ASN A 93 6.94 -14.49 1.18
N LEU A 94 7.74 -13.43 1.14
CA LEU A 94 7.26 -12.04 1.04
C LEU A 94 7.72 -11.39 -0.25
N TYR A 95 6.84 -10.62 -0.89
CA TYR A 95 7.20 -9.71 -1.98
C TYR A 95 7.23 -8.28 -1.44
N THR A 96 8.33 -7.57 -1.67
CA THR A 96 8.55 -6.21 -1.16
C THR A 96 8.84 -5.26 -2.31
N ILE A 97 8.16 -4.11 -2.31
CA ILE A 97 8.26 -3.00 -3.26
C ILE A 97 8.95 -1.83 -2.56
#